data_AF-A0A919ZDA6-F1
#
_entry.id   AF-A0A919ZDA6-F1
#
_cell.length_a   1.000
_cell.length_b   1.000
_cell.length_c   1.000
_cell.angle_alpha   90.00
_cell.angle_beta   90.00
_cell.angle_gamma   90.00
#
_symmetry.space_group_name_H-M   'P 1'
#
loop_
_entity.id
_entity.type
_entity.pdbx_description
1 polymer ?
#
loop_
_entity_poly.entity_id
_entity_poly.type
_entity_poly.pdbx_seq_one_letter_code
_entity_poly.pdbx_strand_id
1 'polypeptide(L)' 'MPRKYIGRQVEIVYLDRHGKVTQRNIEIHQIRNGNIYSTCLFTGGPRTFNEENVLAYRPVRTATRTA' A
#
# COMPACT_ATOMS: atom_id res chain seq x y z
N MET A 1 -4.74 -3.97 7.39
CA MET A 1 -3.68 -2.94 7.33
C MET A 1 -3.70 -2.05 8.57
N PRO A 2 -2.57 -1.81 9.25
CA PRO A 2 -2.54 -0.92 10.40
C PRO A 2 -2.77 0.55 10.01
N ARG A 3 -3.77 1.19 10.61
CA ARG A 3 -4.09 2.61 10.40
C ARG A 3 -2.93 3.58 10.73
N LYS A 4 -1.97 3.15 11.56
CA LYS A 4 -0.72 3.91 11.86
C LYS A 4 0.15 4.22 10.64
N TYR A 5 -0.13 3.61 9.48
CA TYR A 5 0.58 3.86 8.24
C TYR A 5 -0.13 4.84 7.29
N ILE A 6 -1.26 5.43 7.70
CA ILE A 6 -1.84 6.58 6.98
C ILE A 6 -0.79 7.71 6.94
N GLY A 7 -0.61 8.31 5.76
CA GLY A 7 0.43 9.29 5.46
C GLY A 7 1.84 8.69 5.27
N ARG A 8 1.96 7.35 5.14
CA ARG A 8 3.26 6.68 4.97
C ARG A 8 3.28 5.78 3.74
N GLN A 9 4.49 5.55 3.25
CA GLN A 9 4.75 4.59 2.19
C GLN A 9 4.87 3.17 2.76
N VAL A 10 4.14 2.25 2.14
CA VAL A 10 4.11 0.85 2.53
C VAL A 10 4.21 0.00 1.27
N GLU A 11 5.03 -1.04 1.34
CA GLU A 11 5.02 -2.08 0.32
C GLU A 11 4.02 -3.15 0.73
N ILE A 12 3.16 -3.56 -0.21
CA ILE A 12 2.15 -4.58 -0.02
C ILE A 12 2.36 -5.74 -0.99
N VAL A 13 2.03 -6.94 -0.54
CA VAL A 13 1.77 -8.11 -1.38
C VAL A 13 0.26 -8.18 -1.57
N TYR A 14 -0.20 -8.00 -2.80
CA TYR A 14 -1.61 -7.86 -3.16
C TYR A 14 -2.07 -8.98 -4.09
N LEU A 15 -3.19 -9.61 -3.75
CA LEU A 15 -3.89 -10.57 -4.59
C LEU A 15 -4.90 -9.83 -5.48
N ASP A 16 -4.71 -9.89 -6.79
CA ASP A 16 -5.71 -9.34 -7.71
C ASP A 16 -6.88 -10.31 -7.95
N ARG A 17 -7.93 -9.80 -8.62
CA ARG A 17 -9.15 -10.56 -8.92
C ARG A 17 -8.94 -11.78 -9.84
N HIS A 18 -7.80 -11.88 -10.52
CA HIS A 18 -7.44 -13.01 -11.38
C HIS A 18 -6.55 -14.02 -10.65
N GLY A 19 -6.35 -13.86 -9.34
CA GLY A 19 -5.49 -14.72 -8.54
C GLY A 19 -4.01 -14.39 -8.66
N LYS A 20 -3.63 -13.29 -9.32
CA LYS A 20 -2.22 -12.92 -9.49
C LYS A 20 -1.74 -12.15 -8.26
N VAL A 21 -0.69 -12.68 -7.65
CA VAL A 21 0.02 -12.00 -6.55
C VAL A 21 0.97 -10.97 -7.13
N THR A 22 0.94 -9.76 -6.57
CA THR A 22 1.78 -8.65 -7.02
C THR A 22 2.36 -7.87 -5.85
N GLN A 23 3.57 -7.32 -6.01
CA GLN A 23 4.15 -6.38 -5.05
C GLN A 23 3.87 -4.94 -5.51
N ARG A 24 3.49 -4.07 -4.56
CA ARG A 24 3.15 -2.67 -4.83
C ARG A 24 3.69 -1.76 -3.72
N ASN A 25 4.36 -0.68 -4.11
CA ASN A 25 4.66 0.42 -3.20
C ASN A 25 3.53 1.43 -3.29
N ILE A 26 2.89 1.72 -2.15
CA ILE A 26 1.75 2.61 -2.06
C ILE A 26 1.95 3.65 -0.97
N GLU A 27 1.44 4.85 -1.19
CA GLU A 27 1.28 5.85 -0.13
C GLU A 27 -0.17 5.84 0.34
N ILE A 28 -0.40 5.55 1.62
CA ILE A 28 -1.76 5.39 2.17
C ILE A 28 -2.33 6.74 2.56
N HIS A 29 -3.45 7.15 1.96
CA HIS A 29 -4.14 8.39 2.29
C HIS A 29 -5.24 8.17 3.32
N GLN A 30 -5.99 7.07 3.19
CA GLN A 30 -7.12 6.77 4.06
C GLN A 30 -7.41 5.27 4.04
N ILE A 31 -7.89 4.74 5.17
CA ILE A 31 -8.44 3.39 5.27
C ILE A 31 -9.87 3.49 5.80
N ARG A 32 -10.86 3.08 5.00
CA ARG A 32 -12.28 3.14 5.38
C ARG A 32 -13.05 2.04 4.65
N ASN A 33 -13.98 1.39 5.37
CA ASN A 33 -14.91 0.39 4.81
C ASN A 33 -14.18 -0.73 4.04
N GLY A 34 -13.08 -1.26 4.57
CA GLY A 34 -12.27 -2.32 3.93
C GLY A 34 -11.48 -1.86 2.70
N ASN A 35 -11.48 -0.56 2.38
CA ASN A 35 -10.74 0.01 1.27
C ASN A 35 -9.55 0.85 1.74
N ILE A 36 -8.43 0.69 1.05
CA ILE A 36 -7.21 1.48 1.21
C ILE A 36 -7.14 2.46 0.03
N TYR A 37 -7.39 3.72 0.30
CA TYR A 37 -7.23 4.81 -0.66
C TYR A 37 -5.77 5.24 -0.65
N SER A 38 -5.11 5.17 -1.80
CA SER A 38 -3.67 5.34 -1.88
C SER A 38 -3.21 5.94 -3.20
N THR A 39 -1.96 6.39 -3.26
CA THR A 39 -1.24 6.56 -4.53
C THR A 39 -0.41 5.32 -4.79
N CYS A 40 -0.58 4.69 -5.94
CA CYS A 40 0.26 3.58 -6.38
C CYS A 40 1.52 4.16 -7.03
N LEU A 41 2.68 4.00 -6.38
CA LEU A 41 3.93 4.61 -6.83
C LEU A 41 4.47 3.96 -8.13
N PHE A 42 4.04 2.74 -8.45
CA PHE A 42 4.33 2.11 -9.74
C PHE A 42 3.68 2.84 -10.92
N THR A 43 2.46 3.36 -10.73
CA THR A 43 1.71 4.08 -11.77
C THR A 43 1.72 5.59 -11.59
N GLY A 44 2.24 6.10 -10.47
CA GLY A 44 2.25 7.52 -10.10
C GLY A 44 0.87 8.12 -9.81
N GLY A 45 -0.17 7.30 -9.63
CA GLY A 45 -1.56 7.76 -9.62
C GLY A 45 -2.43 7.15 -8.52
N PRO A 46 -3.60 7.74 -8.25
CA PRO A 46 -4.55 7.24 -7.25
C PRO A 46 -5.00 5.80 -7.56
N ARG A 47 -5.07 4.97 -6.52
CA ARG A 47 -5.56 3.61 -6.59
C ARG A 47 -6.18 3.19 -5.27
N THR A 48 -7.31 2.49 -5.36
CA THR A 48 -7.96 1.86 -4.23
C THR A 48 -7.63 0.37 -4.21
N PHE A 49 -7.27 -0.14 -3.03
CA PHE A 49 -7.02 -1.57 -2.80
C PHE A 49 -8.00 -2.11 -1.76
N ASN A 50 -8.46 -3.35 -1.93
CA ASN A 50 -9.23 -4.04 -0.91
C ASN A 50 -8.26 -4.52 0.20
N GLU A 51 -8.57 -4.20 1.45
CA GLU A 51 -7.80 -4.60 2.63
C GLU A 51 -7.70 -6.11 2.80
N GLU A 52 -8.75 -6.86 2.45
CA GLU A 52 -8.80 -8.33 2.53
C GLU A 52 -7.87 -9.00 1.51
N ASN A 53 -7.55 -8.31 0.41
CA ASN A 53 -6.65 -8.80 -0.63
C ASN A 53 -5.18 -8.50 -0.34
N VAL A 54 -4.86 -7.86 0.79
CA VAL A 54 -3.48 -7.62 1.24
C VAL A 54 -2.99 -8.84 2.01
N LEU A 55 -2.11 -9.63 1.37
CA LEU A 55 -1.57 -10.86 1.95
C LEU A 55 -0.45 -10.59 2.95
N ALA A 56 0.36 -9.56 2.69
CA ALA A 56 1.45 -9.12 3.56
C ALA A 56 1.75 -7.64 3.30
N TYR A 57 2.40 -7.00 4.26
CA TYR A 57 2.86 -5.62 4.11
C TYR A 57 4.11 -5.34 4.95
N ARG A 58 4.91 -4.36 4.51
CA ARG A 58 6.01 -3.81 5.30
C ARG A 58 6.13 -2.30 5.08
N PRO A 59 6.37 -1.49 6.13
CA PRO A 59 6.67 -0.07 5.93
C PRO A 59 7.94 0.05 5.10
N VAL A 60 7.94 0.97 4.13
CA VAL A 60 9.16 1.30 3.40
C VAL A 60 10.07 2.02 4.39
N ARG A 61 11.26 1.47 4.64
CA ARG A 61 12.27 2.17 5.43
C ARG A 61 12.67 3.40 4.64
N THR A 62 12.32 4.58 5.14
CA THR A 62 13.00 5.80 4.69
C THR A 62 14.46 5.57 5.03
N ALA A 63 15.31 5.33 4.03
CA ALA A 63 16.73 5.45 4.23
C ALA A 63 16.94 6.89 4.70
N THR A 64 17.28 7.07 5.98
CA THR A 64 17.82 8.34 6.44
C THR A 64 18.99 8.62 5.52
N ARG A 65 18.82 9.54 4.56
CA ARG A 65 19.95 10.15 3.88
C ARG A 65 20.63 10.98 4.96
N THR A 66 21.59 10.37 5.64
CA THR A 66 22.55 11.11 6.44
C THR A 66 23.22 12.10 5.50
N ALA A 67 23.12 13.37 5.87
CA ALA A 67 23.74 14.49 5.16
C ALA A 67 25.26 14.35 5.12
#